data_AF-A0A2G9TD74-F1
#
_entry.id   AF-A0A2G9TD74-F1
#
_cell.length_a   1.000
_cell.length_b   1.000
_cell.length_c   1.000
_cell.angle_alpha   90.00
_cell.angle_beta   90.00
_cell.angle_gamma   90.00
#
_symmetry.space_group_name_H-M   'P 1'
#
loop_
_entity.id
_entity.type
_entity.pdbx_description
1 polymer ?
#
loop_
_entity_poly.entity_id
_entity_poly.type
_entity_poly.pdbx_seq_one_letter_code
_entity_poly.pdbx_strand_id
1 'polypeptide(L)'
;LCESKFQSAVFTEVVGRGAHGEANKTKASNKIDKAEERRREKARNFVAYSAADYESEKQLALDKVDFARQADGATVEIFADDDKGLYKQKHAKRWDRKKKRYVGTADGQDIKRIRTEDGTWLPASYKTGRYEDWKKKQKIGYKKGEEEDGEEHEAGTSGSTKFNKWKTHNNRKQLAQGPKSELRNVSQIKKIRKKSAKLQDYMEHRRQENLKKKAGRAGGAKNAGGGKRRK
;
A
#
# COMPACT_ATOMS: atom_id res chain seq x y z
N LEU A 1 -0.06 40.20 -25.09
CA LEU A 1 0.13 39.86 -26.51
C LEU A 1 1.57 40.16 -26.88
N CYS A 2 2.43 39.16 -26.87
CA CYS A 2 3.63 39.13 -27.71
C CYS A 2 4.10 37.68 -27.79
N GLU A 3 3.91 37.07 -28.95
CA GLU A 3 4.28 35.70 -29.27
C GLU A 3 5.81 35.58 -29.40
N SER A 4 6.41 34.74 -28.57
CA SER A 4 7.78 34.27 -28.75
C SER A 4 7.80 33.10 -29.73
N LYS A 5 8.03 33.39 -31.01
CA LYS A 5 8.31 32.35 -32.01
C LYS A 5 9.73 31.82 -31.78
N PHE A 6 9.78 30.62 -31.23
CA PHE A 6 10.93 29.73 -31.24
C PHE A 6 11.11 29.22 -32.67
N GLN A 7 12.22 29.56 -33.32
CA GLN A 7 12.71 28.83 -34.48
C GLN A 7 14.16 28.45 -34.21
N SER A 8 14.36 27.13 -34.13
CA SER A 8 15.63 26.44 -33.98
C SER A 8 16.53 26.72 -35.17
N ALA A 9 17.67 27.35 -34.93
CA ALA A 9 18.77 27.39 -35.88
C ALA A 9 19.37 25.98 -36.00
N VAL A 10 19.13 25.36 -37.14
CA VAL A 10 19.72 24.10 -37.58
C VAL A 10 21.16 24.40 -38.02
N PHE A 11 22.09 23.65 -37.42
CA PHE A 11 23.39 23.22 -37.94
C PHE A 11 24.15 24.19 -38.87
N THR A 12 25.21 24.82 -38.33
CA THR A 12 26.20 25.58 -39.10
C THR A 12 26.92 24.68 -40.09
N GLU A 13 26.52 24.73 -41.35
CA GLU A 13 27.30 24.26 -42.49
C GLU A 13 28.53 25.18 -42.63
N VAL A 14 29.71 24.69 -42.24
CA VAL A 14 30.98 25.31 -42.61
C VAL A 14 31.25 24.95 -44.07
N VAL A 15 30.80 25.82 -44.98
CA VAL A 15 31.24 25.79 -46.38
C VAL A 15 32.65 26.38 -46.44
N GLY A 16 33.64 25.53 -46.23
CA GLY A 16 35.04 25.85 -46.52
C GLY A 16 35.24 26.03 -48.02
N ARG A 17 35.59 27.25 -48.43
CA ARG A 17 36.02 27.58 -49.80
C ARG A 17 37.23 26.73 -50.20
N GLY A 18 37.15 26.03 -51.33
CA GLY A 18 38.34 25.51 -52.03
C GLY A 18 39.17 26.65 -52.62
N ALA A 19 40.36 26.49 -53.15
CA ALA A 19 41.34 25.41 -53.23
C ALA A 19 42.57 26.06 -53.89
N HIS A 20 43.79 25.77 -53.44
CA HIS A 20 45.00 25.69 -54.28
C HIS A 20 46.17 25.24 -53.39
N GLY A 21 46.36 23.93 -53.31
CA GLY A 21 47.59 23.33 -52.79
C GLY A 21 48.13 22.44 -53.88
N GLU A 22 49.35 22.74 -54.35
CA GLU A 22 50.02 22.04 -55.45
C GLU A 22 50.12 20.53 -55.18
N ALA A 23 49.58 19.74 -56.12
CA ALA A 23 49.65 18.30 -56.09
C ALA A 23 51.03 17.81 -56.53
N ASN A 24 51.95 17.65 -55.58
CA ASN A 24 53.15 16.85 -55.78
C ASN A 24 52.76 15.37 -55.93
N LYS A 25 52.63 14.91 -57.18
CA LYS A 25 52.50 13.48 -57.53
C LYS A 25 53.86 12.80 -57.34
N THR A 26 54.19 12.44 -56.11
CA THR A 26 55.20 11.40 -55.86
C THR A 26 54.54 10.04 -56.08
N LYS A 27 55.04 9.27 -57.05
CA LYS A 27 54.64 7.87 -57.25
C LYS A 27 55.14 7.06 -56.05
N ALA A 28 54.32 6.94 -55.01
CA ALA A 28 54.59 6.05 -53.90
C ALA A 28 54.48 4.59 -54.40
N SER A 29 55.59 3.86 -54.32
CA SER A 29 55.59 2.42 -54.52
C SER A 29 54.63 1.77 -53.51
N ASN A 30 53.66 1.00 -53.99
CA ASN A 30 52.70 0.25 -53.17
C ASN A 30 53.37 -0.91 -52.42
N LYS A 31 54.24 -0.59 -51.45
CA LYS A 31 54.72 -1.53 -50.44
C LYS A 31 54.07 -1.12 -49.13
N ILE A 32 52.94 -1.75 -48.82
CA ILE A 32 52.30 -1.68 -47.51
C ILE A 32 53.32 -2.21 -46.50
N ASP A 33 53.61 -1.43 -45.46
CA ASP A 33 54.51 -1.89 -44.40
C ASP A 33 53.91 -3.15 -43.75
N LYS A 34 54.74 -4.16 -43.49
CA LYS A 34 54.31 -5.40 -42.81
C LYS A 34 53.61 -5.11 -41.47
N ALA A 35 53.95 -3.99 -40.82
CA ALA A 35 53.25 -3.52 -39.63
C ALA A 35 51.81 -3.03 -39.92
N GLU A 36 51.59 -2.37 -41.06
CA GLU A 36 50.28 -1.93 -41.54
C GLU A 36 49.42 -3.14 -41.96
N GLU A 37 50.02 -4.11 -42.64
CA GLU A 37 49.36 -5.36 -43.02
C GLU A 37 48.87 -6.13 -41.79
N ARG A 38 49.73 -6.29 -40.77
CA ARG A 38 49.35 -6.90 -39.48
C ARG A 38 48.22 -6.13 -38.79
N ARG A 39 48.23 -4.79 -38.86
CA ARG A 39 47.16 -3.95 -38.29
C ARG A 39 45.84 -4.17 -39.04
N ARG A 40 45.90 -4.32 -40.36
CA ARG A 40 44.75 -4.58 -41.23
C ARG A 40 44.17 -5.96 -41.02
N GLU A 41 45.01 -6.99 -40.86
CA GLU A 41 44.58 -8.34 -40.48
C GLU A 41 43.92 -8.35 -39.10
N LYS A 42 44.52 -7.67 -38.12
CA LYS A 42 43.92 -7.53 -36.80
C LYS A 42 42.59 -6.79 -36.85
N ALA A 43 42.45 -5.74 -37.66
CA ALA A 43 41.19 -5.02 -37.83
C ALA A 43 40.11 -5.87 -38.53
N ARG A 44 40.49 -6.71 -39.50
CA ARG A 44 39.57 -7.64 -40.18
C ARG A 44 39.06 -8.74 -39.24
N ASN A 45 39.91 -9.21 -38.34
CA ASN A 45 39.61 -10.31 -37.43
C ASN A 45 39.19 -9.82 -36.02
N PHE A 46 39.00 -8.51 -35.85
CA PHE A 46 38.57 -7.93 -34.58
C PHE A 46 37.05 -7.99 -34.49
N VAL A 47 36.55 -8.83 -33.57
CA VAL A 47 35.13 -8.86 -33.19
C VAL A 47 35.01 -8.17 -31.84
N ALA A 48 34.27 -7.05 -31.80
CA ALA A 48 33.98 -6.36 -30.57
C ALA A 48 33.06 -7.22 -29.68
N TYR A 49 33.28 -7.16 -28.36
CA TYR A 49 32.48 -7.91 -27.38
C TYR A 49 31.02 -7.43 -27.33
N SER A 50 30.79 -6.15 -27.59
CA SER A 50 29.47 -5.54 -27.67
C SER A 50 29.30 -4.81 -28.99
N ALA A 51 28.07 -4.66 -29.45
CA ALA A 51 27.74 -3.78 -30.56
C ALA A 51 28.17 -2.34 -30.25
N ALA A 52 28.51 -1.57 -31.29
CA ALA A 52 28.84 -0.16 -31.16
C ALA A 52 27.71 0.65 -30.50
N ASP A 53 26.46 0.23 -30.76
CA ASP A 53 25.24 0.92 -30.34
C ASP A 53 24.58 0.25 -29.11
N TYR A 54 25.29 -0.64 -28.41
CA TYR A 54 24.72 -1.41 -27.29
C TYR A 54 24.11 -0.51 -26.18
N GLU A 55 24.77 0.59 -25.83
CA GLU A 55 24.27 1.49 -24.79
C GLU A 55 23.11 2.37 -25.27
N SER A 56 23.05 2.74 -26.55
CA SER A 56 21.93 3.51 -27.09
C SER A 56 20.67 2.64 -27.19
N GLU A 57 20.80 1.40 -27.66
CA GLU A 57 19.71 0.42 -27.67
C GLU A 57 19.21 0.11 -26.26
N LYS A 58 20.11 -0.02 -25.28
CA LYS A 58 19.77 -0.25 -23.88
C LYS A 58 19.00 0.91 -23.24
N GLN A 59 19.30 2.15 -23.63
CA GLN A 59 18.57 3.33 -23.17
C GLN A 59 17.21 3.49 -23.86
N LEU A 60 17.11 3.07 -25.13
CA LEU A 60 15.86 3.10 -25.90
C LEU A 60 14.97 1.88 -25.65
N ALA A 61 15.51 0.82 -25.05
CA ALA A 61 14.78 -0.39 -24.72
C ALA A 61 13.71 -0.09 -23.66
N LEU A 62 12.49 0.15 -24.12
CA LEU A 62 11.27 0.29 -23.31
C LEU A 62 10.86 -0.99 -22.57
N ASP A 63 11.61 -2.08 -22.77
CA ASP A 63 11.15 -3.44 -22.50
C ASP A 63 11.28 -3.87 -21.02
N LYS A 64 12.03 -3.14 -20.19
CA LYS A 64 12.34 -3.61 -18.82
C LYS A 64 12.03 -2.62 -17.70
N VAL A 65 12.09 -1.31 -17.92
CA VAL A 65 11.95 -0.30 -16.87
C VAL A 65 11.47 1.01 -17.51
N ASP A 66 10.17 1.17 -17.70
CA ASP A 66 9.62 2.50 -17.98
C ASP A 66 9.79 3.36 -16.72
N PHE A 67 10.91 4.08 -16.66
CA PHE A 67 11.25 4.98 -15.56
C PHE A 67 10.11 5.96 -15.29
N ALA A 68 9.39 6.41 -16.32
CA ALA A 68 8.26 7.32 -16.13
C ALA A 68 7.13 6.64 -15.35
N ARG A 69 6.78 5.40 -15.70
CA ARG A 69 5.75 4.63 -14.99
C ARG A 69 6.18 4.19 -13.59
N GLN A 70 7.46 3.87 -13.38
CA GLN A 70 7.99 3.58 -12.04
C GLN A 70 8.05 4.84 -11.17
N ALA A 71 8.44 5.98 -11.74
CA ALA A 71 8.43 7.26 -11.05
C ALA A 71 7.00 7.66 -10.66
N ASP A 72 6.02 7.48 -11.55
CA ASP A 72 4.61 7.75 -11.27
C ASP A 72 4.08 6.88 -10.11
N GLY A 73 4.39 5.58 -10.11
CA GLY A 73 4.04 4.66 -9.03
C GLY A 73 4.81 4.86 -7.71
N ALA A 74 5.98 5.51 -7.76
CA ALA A 74 6.81 5.82 -6.59
C ALA A 74 6.51 7.20 -5.99
N THR A 75 5.58 7.97 -6.58
CA THR A 75 5.12 9.22 -5.96
C THR A 75 4.32 8.92 -4.69
N VAL A 76 4.78 9.43 -3.55
CA VAL A 76 4.09 9.32 -2.27
C VAL A 76 3.50 10.67 -1.90
N GLU A 77 2.18 10.79 -1.92
CA GLU A 77 1.48 11.97 -1.42
C GLU A 77 1.43 11.95 0.12
N ILE A 78 2.17 12.86 0.78
CA ILE A 78 2.34 12.90 2.25
C ILE A 78 1.24 13.74 2.96
N PHE A 79 0.26 14.28 2.22
CA PHE A 79 -0.69 15.27 2.78
C PHE A 79 -1.78 14.69 3.71
N ALA A 80 -1.90 13.37 3.85
CA ALA A 80 -2.97 12.73 4.62
C ALA A 80 -2.47 12.16 5.96
N ASP A 81 -2.16 13.04 6.93
CA ASP A 81 -1.81 12.65 8.32
C ASP A 81 -3.04 12.38 9.22
N ASP A 82 -4.26 12.59 8.69
CA ASP A 82 -5.52 12.28 9.38
C ASP A 82 -6.20 11.06 8.74
N ASP A 83 -6.80 10.19 9.56
CA ASP A 83 -7.59 9.03 9.15
C ASP A 83 -8.69 9.43 8.14
N LYS A 84 -9.28 10.62 8.32
CA LYS A 84 -10.27 11.17 7.38
C LYS A 84 -9.67 11.55 6.03
N GLY A 85 -8.44 12.04 6.02
CA GLY A 85 -7.70 12.36 4.80
C GLY A 85 -7.41 11.09 4.00
N LEU A 86 -6.95 10.04 4.68
CA LEU A 86 -6.67 8.74 4.07
C LEU A 86 -7.93 8.09 3.50
N TYR A 87 -9.07 8.17 4.20
CA TYR A 87 -10.36 7.68 3.71
C TYR A 87 -10.80 8.40 2.43
N LYS A 88 -10.68 9.74 2.40
CA LYS A 88 -11.02 10.54 1.22
C LYS A 88 -10.11 10.23 0.03
N GLN A 89 -8.81 10.04 0.23
CA GLN A 89 -7.88 9.69 -0.84
C GLN A 89 -8.21 8.32 -1.45
N LYS A 90 -8.48 7.31 -0.62
CA LYS A 90 -8.89 5.96 -1.07
C LYS A 90 -10.23 5.94 -1.82
N HIS A 91 -11.08 6.93 -1.59
CA HIS A 91 -12.41 7.03 -2.20
C HIS A 91 -12.55 8.23 -3.13
N ALA A 92 -11.43 8.81 -3.55
CA ALA A 92 -11.41 9.89 -4.51
C ALA A 92 -12.00 9.38 -5.84
N LYS A 93 -13.02 10.08 -6.33
CA LYS A 93 -13.63 9.78 -7.63
C LYS A 93 -13.02 10.66 -8.70
N ARG A 94 -12.67 10.07 -9.84
CA ARG A 94 -12.10 10.79 -10.99
C ARG A 94 -13.19 10.99 -12.02
N TRP A 95 -13.21 12.13 -12.70
CA TRP A 95 -14.15 12.35 -13.80
C TRP A 95 -13.71 11.56 -15.03
N ASP A 96 -14.53 10.61 -15.47
CA ASP A 96 -14.30 9.90 -16.73
C ASP A 96 -14.88 10.71 -17.89
N ARG A 97 -14.01 11.27 -18.73
CA ARG A 97 -14.40 12.09 -19.88
C ARG A 97 -15.21 11.33 -20.93
N LYS A 98 -15.07 10.00 -21.00
CA LYS A 98 -15.80 9.14 -21.95
C LYS A 98 -17.19 8.80 -21.40
N LYS A 99 -17.25 8.32 -20.16
CA LYS A 99 -18.52 7.95 -19.51
C LYS A 99 -19.32 9.14 -18.96
N LYS A 100 -18.73 10.35 -19.02
CA LYS A 100 -19.29 11.64 -18.55
C LYS A 100 -19.87 11.53 -17.13
N ARG A 101 -19.14 10.83 -16.26
CA ARG A 101 -19.53 10.59 -14.86
C ARG A 101 -18.28 10.43 -13.99
N TYR A 102 -18.43 10.65 -12.69
CA TYR A 102 -17.38 10.32 -11.73
C TYR A 102 -17.27 8.80 -11.55
N VAL A 103 -16.04 8.28 -11.61
CA VAL A 103 -15.69 6.87 -11.43
C VAL A 103 -14.61 6.79 -10.35
N GLY A 104 -14.88 6.06 -9.26
CA GLY A 104 -13.92 5.76 -8.20
C GLY A 104 -13.43 4.32 -8.24
N THR A 105 -12.39 4.02 -7.47
CA THR A 105 -11.81 2.66 -7.32
C THR A 105 -12.84 1.64 -6.82
N ALA A 106 -13.80 2.09 -6.01
CA ALA A 106 -14.90 1.26 -5.51
C ALA A 106 -15.97 0.96 -6.59
N ASP A 107 -16.13 1.82 -7.59
CA ASP A 107 -17.07 1.61 -8.69
C ASP A 107 -16.55 0.55 -9.69
N GLY A 108 -15.27 0.15 -9.56
CA GLY A 108 -14.66 -0.97 -10.28
C GLY A 108 -14.91 -2.34 -9.64
N GLN A 109 -15.43 -2.39 -8.40
CA GLN A 109 -16.01 -3.61 -7.88
C GLN A 109 -17.34 -3.79 -8.57
N ASP A 110 -17.42 -4.74 -9.49
CA ASP A 110 -18.63 -5.06 -10.24
C ASP A 110 -19.72 -5.49 -9.25
N ILE A 111 -20.52 -4.52 -8.78
CA ILE A 111 -21.67 -4.78 -7.92
C ILE A 111 -22.67 -5.50 -8.80
N LYS A 112 -22.62 -6.84 -8.76
CA LYS A 112 -23.54 -7.71 -9.49
C LYS A 112 -24.97 -7.25 -9.19
N ARG A 113 -25.75 -6.99 -10.24
CA ARG A 113 -27.15 -6.57 -10.12
C ARG A 113 -28.05 -7.67 -10.64
N ILE A 114 -29.21 -7.82 -10.05
CA ILE A 114 -30.27 -8.76 -10.44
C ILE A 114 -31.47 -7.92 -10.87
N ARG A 115 -32.15 -8.33 -11.95
CA ARG A 115 -33.46 -7.74 -12.29
C ARG A 115 -34.54 -8.41 -11.46
N THR A 116 -35.34 -7.59 -10.79
CA THR A 116 -36.55 -8.03 -10.08
C THR A 116 -37.69 -8.23 -11.08
N GLU A 117 -38.76 -8.92 -10.66
CA GLU A 117 -39.98 -9.13 -11.46
C GLU A 117 -40.61 -7.82 -11.95
N ASP A 118 -40.51 -6.75 -11.16
CA ASP A 118 -40.93 -5.38 -11.52
C ASP A 118 -39.96 -4.67 -12.49
N GLY A 119 -38.92 -5.36 -12.98
CA GLY A 119 -37.93 -4.82 -13.92
C GLY A 119 -36.89 -3.90 -13.30
N THR A 120 -36.94 -3.64 -11.99
CA THR A 120 -35.96 -2.80 -11.28
C THR A 120 -34.63 -3.54 -11.06
N TRP A 121 -33.52 -2.81 -11.18
CA TRP A 121 -32.18 -3.36 -10.93
C TRP A 121 -31.84 -3.27 -9.44
N LEU A 122 -31.83 -4.41 -8.76
CA LEU A 122 -31.41 -4.50 -7.36
C LEU A 122 -29.98 -5.04 -7.25
N PRO A 123 -29.15 -4.53 -6.32
CA PRO A 123 -27.87 -5.14 -6.02
C PRO A 123 -28.05 -6.60 -5.57
N ALA A 124 -27.20 -7.51 -6.04
CA ALA A 124 -27.23 -8.93 -5.66
C ALA A 124 -27.06 -9.14 -4.14
N SER A 125 -26.55 -8.14 -3.42
CA SER A 125 -26.49 -8.14 -1.95
C SER A 125 -27.87 -8.32 -1.30
N TYR A 126 -28.96 -7.86 -1.92
CA TYR A 126 -30.31 -8.04 -1.37
C TYR A 126 -30.78 -9.51 -1.43
N LYS A 127 -30.25 -10.32 -2.35
CA LYS A 127 -30.53 -11.76 -2.44
C LYS A 127 -29.62 -12.63 -1.56
N THR A 128 -28.69 -12.04 -0.78
CA THR A 128 -27.70 -12.79 0.02
C THR A 128 -28.27 -13.53 1.24
N GLY A 129 -29.60 -13.66 1.38
CA GLY A 129 -30.21 -14.42 2.47
C GLY A 129 -30.03 -13.78 3.86
N ARG A 130 -29.58 -12.52 3.94
CA ARG A 130 -29.34 -11.82 5.21
C ARG A 130 -30.58 -11.75 6.10
N TYR A 131 -31.77 -11.63 5.50
CA TYR A 131 -33.04 -11.68 6.22
C TYR A 131 -33.31 -13.08 6.80
N GLU A 132 -33.05 -14.13 6.02
CA GLU A 132 -33.18 -15.51 6.49
C GLU A 132 -32.20 -15.82 7.62
N ASP A 133 -30.96 -15.34 7.53
CA ASP A 133 -29.97 -15.47 8.60
C ASP A 133 -30.38 -14.71 9.85
N TRP A 134 -30.93 -13.49 9.70
CA TRP A 134 -31.49 -12.73 10.82
C TRP A 134 -32.69 -13.45 11.44
N LYS A 135 -33.61 -13.97 10.63
CA LYS A 135 -34.80 -14.72 11.06
C LYS A 135 -34.42 -15.99 11.81
N LYS A 136 -33.45 -16.77 11.32
CA LYS A 136 -32.86 -17.93 12.00
C LYS A 136 -32.25 -17.51 13.34
N LYS A 137 -31.50 -16.42 13.37
CA LYS A 137 -30.86 -15.90 14.58
C LYS A 137 -31.87 -15.39 15.63
N GLN A 138 -32.99 -14.83 15.20
CA GLN A 138 -34.06 -14.38 16.09
C GLN A 138 -35.03 -15.50 16.52
N LYS A 139 -34.87 -16.73 16.00
CA LYS A 139 -35.75 -17.89 16.28
C LYS A 139 -37.24 -17.61 16.08
N ILE A 140 -37.60 -16.64 15.22
CA ILE A 140 -39.01 -16.22 15.01
C ILE A 140 -39.83 -17.36 14.39
N GLY A 141 -39.20 -18.28 13.65
CA GLY A 141 -39.88 -19.43 13.03
C GLY A 141 -40.20 -20.60 13.96
N TYR A 142 -39.67 -20.66 15.19
CA TYR A 142 -39.88 -21.80 16.10
C TYR A 142 -41.12 -21.67 16.99
N LYS A 143 -41.92 -20.61 16.83
CA LYS A 143 -43.07 -20.32 17.71
C LYS A 143 -44.44 -20.52 17.04
N LYS A 144 -44.47 -20.98 15.79
CA LYS A 144 -45.71 -21.17 15.02
C LYS A 144 -45.72 -22.59 14.47
N GLY A 145 -46.08 -23.56 15.31
CA GLY A 145 -46.22 -24.96 14.90
C GLY A 145 -46.05 -26.02 16.00
N GLU A 146 -46.43 -25.74 17.24
CA GLU A 146 -46.62 -26.77 18.28
C GLU A 146 -47.88 -26.42 19.08
N GLU A 147 -49.02 -26.51 18.41
CA GLU A 147 -50.31 -26.75 19.05
C GLU A 147 -50.98 -27.74 18.08
N GLU A 148 -51.33 -28.93 18.58
CA GLU A 148 -51.83 -30.11 17.82
C GLU A 148 -50.74 -31.08 17.30
N ASP A 149 -50.18 -31.91 18.19
CA ASP A 149 -50.66 -33.29 18.38
C ASP A 149 -49.79 -34.01 19.41
N GLY A 150 -50.42 -34.78 20.29
CA GLY A 150 -49.78 -35.47 21.39
C GLY A 150 -48.95 -36.68 20.94
N GLU A 151 -47.78 -36.86 21.55
CA GLU A 151 -47.42 -38.14 22.16
C GLU A 151 -46.15 -37.98 23.02
N GLU A 152 -46.22 -38.68 24.14
CA GLU A 152 -45.21 -38.84 25.18
C GLU A 152 -43.87 -39.32 24.62
N HIS A 153 -42.79 -38.59 24.89
CA HIS A 153 -41.49 -39.20 25.09
C HIS A 153 -40.68 -38.40 26.10
N GLU A 154 -40.75 -38.83 27.35
CA GLU A 154 -39.71 -38.58 28.33
C GLU A 154 -38.38 -39.15 27.81
N ALA A 155 -37.33 -38.32 27.83
CA ALA A 155 -35.94 -38.77 27.93
C ALA A 155 -35.11 -37.62 28.53
N GLY A 156 -34.71 -37.82 29.77
CA GLY A 156 -34.21 -36.78 30.66
C GLY A 156 -32.81 -36.25 30.34
N THR A 157 -32.44 -35.21 31.09
CA THR A 157 -31.39 -35.34 32.10
C THR A 157 -31.06 -33.97 32.70
N SER A 158 -31.38 -33.82 33.98
CA SER A 158 -30.82 -32.81 34.84
C SER A 158 -29.31 -33.05 34.97
N GLY A 159 -28.50 -32.26 34.27
CA GLY A 159 -27.04 -32.37 34.29
C GLY A 159 -26.38 -31.07 34.73
N SER A 160 -26.20 -30.89 36.04
CA SER A 160 -25.31 -29.91 36.65
C SER A 160 -23.99 -29.78 35.87
N THR A 161 -23.82 -28.72 35.09
CA THR A 161 -22.56 -28.46 34.37
C THR A 161 -21.92 -27.18 34.90
N LYS A 162 -21.50 -27.22 36.17
CA LYS A 162 -20.63 -26.19 36.78
C LYS A 162 -19.16 -26.27 36.32
N PHE A 163 -18.80 -27.19 35.42
CA PHE A 163 -17.39 -27.46 35.07
C PHE A 163 -16.93 -27.10 33.65
N ASN A 164 -17.67 -26.30 32.87
CA ASN A 164 -17.23 -25.93 31.51
C ASN A 164 -17.23 -24.41 31.25
N LYS A 165 -16.54 -23.65 32.11
CA LYS A 165 -16.34 -22.21 31.93
C LYS A 165 -15.44 -21.85 30.73
N TRP A 166 -14.59 -22.78 30.28
CA TRP A 166 -13.70 -22.57 29.14
C TRP A 166 -14.42 -22.67 27.79
N LYS A 167 -15.31 -23.66 27.59
CA LYS A 167 -16.09 -23.82 26.35
C LYS A 167 -17.04 -22.65 26.09
N THR A 168 -17.60 -22.04 27.13
CA THR A 168 -18.50 -20.87 27.00
C THR A 168 -17.76 -19.57 26.64
N HIS A 169 -16.47 -19.44 26.95
CA HIS A 169 -15.67 -18.25 26.58
C HIS A 169 -15.34 -18.20 25.08
N ASN A 170 -15.09 -19.36 24.46
CA ASN A 170 -14.84 -19.44 23.01
C ASN A 170 -16.09 -19.16 22.18
N ASN A 171 -17.25 -19.69 22.57
CA ASN A 171 -18.51 -19.38 21.88
C ASN A 171 -18.90 -17.90 22.01
N ARG A 172 -18.60 -17.25 23.15
CA ARG A 172 -18.85 -15.81 23.33
C ARG A 172 -17.98 -14.93 22.42
N LYS A 173 -16.75 -15.34 22.10
CA LYS A 173 -15.89 -14.62 21.13
C LYS A 173 -16.40 -14.76 19.70
N GLN A 174 -16.97 -15.91 19.34
CA GLN A 174 -17.56 -16.11 18.02
C GLN A 174 -18.87 -15.33 17.82
N LEU A 175 -19.72 -15.19 18.85
CA LEU A 175 -20.93 -14.36 18.77
C LEU A 175 -20.67 -12.84 18.85
N ALA A 176 -19.52 -12.41 19.38
CA ALA A 176 -19.16 -10.99 19.52
C ALA A 176 -18.65 -10.35 18.22
N GLN A 177 -18.51 -11.11 17.13
CA GLN A 177 -18.14 -10.66 15.79
C GLN A 177 -19.37 -10.24 14.96
N GLY A 178 -20.41 -9.68 15.60
CA GLY A 178 -21.50 -8.99 14.89
C GLY A 178 -21.06 -7.60 14.41
N PRO A 179 -21.79 -6.97 13.47
CA PRO A 179 -21.52 -5.59 13.08
C PRO A 179 -21.55 -4.71 14.33
N LYS A 180 -20.45 -4.00 14.59
CA LYS A 180 -20.34 -3.08 15.73
C LYS A 180 -21.37 -1.98 15.51
N SER A 181 -22.35 -1.88 16.40
CA SER A 181 -23.30 -0.76 16.38
C SER A 181 -22.51 0.55 16.47
N GLU A 182 -22.75 1.46 15.52
CA GLU A 182 -22.08 2.77 15.48
C GLU A 182 -22.35 3.56 16.78
N LEU A 183 -23.54 3.36 17.35
CA LEU A 183 -23.92 3.83 18.67
C LEU A 183 -23.39 2.89 19.76
N ARG A 184 -22.54 3.42 20.65
CA ARG A 184 -22.07 2.72 21.85
C ARG A 184 -23.19 2.68 22.90
N ASN A 185 -23.44 1.50 23.47
CA ASN A 185 -24.33 1.36 24.62
C ASN A 185 -23.72 2.06 25.87
N VAL A 186 -24.56 2.63 26.75
CA VAL A 186 -24.15 3.29 28.01
C VAL A 186 -23.16 2.45 28.83
N SER A 187 -23.38 1.13 28.90
CA SER A 187 -22.48 0.19 29.59
C SER A 187 -21.08 0.13 28.95
N GLN A 188 -21.01 0.18 27.63
CA GLN A 188 -19.75 0.20 26.87
C GLN A 188 -19.02 1.53 27.08
N ILE A 189 -19.74 2.65 27.10
CA ILE A 189 -19.17 3.98 27.40
C ILE A 189 -18.56 3.99 28.81
N LYS A 190 -19.30 3.52 29.82
CA LYS A 190 -18.79 3.39 31.20
C LYS A 190 -17.53 2.52 31.25
N LYS A 191 -17.50 1.41 30.50
CA LYS A 191 -16.33 0.51 30.44
C LYS A 191 -15.12 1.16 29.78
N ILE A 192 -15.33 1.93 28.71
CA ILE A 192 -14.27 2.69 28.03
C ILE A 192 -13.70 3.74 28.99
N ARG A 193 -14.56 4.52 29.65
CA ARG A 193 -14.14 5.54 30.64
C ARG A 193 -13.33 4.96 31.79
N LYS A 194 -13.76 3.83 32.35
CA LYS A 194 -13.00 3.14 33.42
C LYS A 194 -11.63 2.66 32.93
N LYS A 195 -11.54 2.14 31.70
CA LYS A 195 -10.27 1.70 31.12
C LYS A 195 -9.33 2.86 30.85
N SER A 196 -9.83 3.97 30.32
CA SER A 196 -9.01 5.16 30.06
C SER A 196 -8.50 5.79 31.35
N ALA A 197 -9.34 5.88 32.40
CA ALA A 197 -8.92 6.35 33.72
C ALA A 197 -7.81 5.46 34.31
N LYS A 198 -7.99 4.13 34.29
CA LYS A 198 -6.97 3.19 34.77
C LYS A 198 -5.65 3.30 34.00
N LEU A 199 -5.70 3.59 32.70
CA LEU A 199 -4.51 3.77 31.89
C LEU A 199 -3.78 5.08 32.24
N GLN A 200 -4.53 6.17 32.45
CA GLN A 200 -4.00 7.45 32.94
C GLN A 200 -3.29 7.27 34.28
N ASP A 201 -3.97 6.67 35.26
CA ASP A 201 -3.40 6.40 36.60
C ASP A 201 -2.10 5.58 36.50
N TYR A 202 -2.08 4.57 35.62
CA TYR A 202 -0.89 3.75 35.39
C TYR A 202 0.26 4.56 34.77
N MET A 203 -0.04 5.41 33.78
CA MET A 203 0.96 6.29 33.17
C MET A 203 1.52 7.30 34.17
N GLU A 204 0.67 7.88 35.02
CA GLU A 204 1.06 8.79 36.08
C GLU A 204 1.94 8.11 37.13
N HIS A 205 1.52 6.93 37.62
CA HIS A 205 2.31 6.13 38.55
C HIS A 205 3.69 5.80 37.97
N ARG A 206 3.74 5.36 36.70
CA ARG A 206 5.00 5.07 36.02
C ARG A 206 5.87 6.32 35.82
N ARG A 207 5.26 7.48 35.56
CA ARG A 207 5.97 8.77 35.46
C ARG A 207 6.58 9.15 36.81
N GLN A 208 5.84 9.01 37.90
CA GLN A 208 6.32 9.28 39.26
C GLN A 208 7.46 8.33 39.67
N GLU A 209 7.33 7.03 39.37
CA GLU A 209 8.40 6.03 39.54
C GLU A 209 9.69 6.43 38.81
N ASN A 210 9.58 6.86 37.56
CA ASN A 210 10.72 7.29 36.76
C ASN A 210 11.36 8.57 37.30
N LEU A 211 10.56 9.52 37.78
CA LEU A 211 11.05 10.74 38.44
C LEU A 211 11.80 10.41 39.74
N LYS A 212 11.27 9.51 40.57
CA LYS A 212 11.93 9.03 41.79
C LYS A 212 13.26 8.34 41.48
N LYS A 213 13.29 7.45 40.48
CA LYS A 213 14.53 6.79 40.02
C LYS A 213 15.55 7.80 39.49
N LYS A 214 15.11 8.82 38.76
CA LYS A 214 15.98 9.91 38.27
C LYS A 214 16.54 10.74 39.42
N ALA A 215 15.72 11.07 40.42
CA ALA A 215 16.16 11.78 41.63
C ALA A 215 17.19 10.96 42.44
N GLY A 216 16.97 9.65 42.59
CA GLY A 216 17.93 8.75 43.26
C GLY A 216 19.27 8.63 42.52
N ARG A 217 19.25 8.62 41.18
CA ARG A 217 20.48 8.63 40.35
C ARG A 217 21.23 9.96 40.41
N ALA A 218 20.52 11.09 40.48
CA ALA A 218 21.14 12.41 40.62
C ALA A 218 21.73 12.66 42.03
N GLY A 219 21.18 12.02 43.07
CA GLY A 219 21.71 12.09 44.44
C GLY A 219 22.97 11.23 44.69
N GLY A 220 23.15 10.12 43.96
CA GLY A 220 24.27 9.21 44.15
C GLY A 220 25.61 9.65 43.54
N ALA A 221 25.61 10.62 42.62
CA ALA A 221 26.81 11.05 41.90
C ALA A 221 27.70 12.05 42.68
N LYS A 222 27.30 12.48 43.88
CA LYS A 222 28.04 13.49 44.67
C LYS A 222 28.97 12.93 45.75
N ASN A 223 29.05 11.60 45.94
CA ASN A 223 29.84 10.99 47.02
C ASN A 223 30.93 9.98 46.57
N ALA A 224 31.30 9.96 45.29
CA ALA A 224 32.39 9.11 44.78
C ALA A 224 33.44 9.97 44.05
N GLY A 225 34.25 10.72 44.81
CA GLY A 225 35.32 11.55 44.24
C GLY A 225 36.11 12.32 45.29
N GLY A 226 36.89 11.63 46.11
CA GLY A 226 37.69 12.28 47.15
C GLY A 226 38.67 11.36 47.88
N GLY A 227 39.32 10.44 47.17
CA GLY A 227 40.41 9.64 47.73
C GLY A 227 41.66 10.50 47.93
N LYS A 228 41.97 10.88 49.18
CA LYS A 228 43.20 11.55 49.59
C LYS A 228 44.44 10.75 49.14
N ARG A 229 45.24 11.33 48.24
CA ARG A 229 46.62 10.89 47.98
C ARG A 229 47.47 11.32 49.17
N ARG A 230 47.99 10.36 49.93
CA ARG A 230 48.97 10.60 51.01
C ARG A 230 50.33 10.92 50.37
N LYS A 231 50.97 11.95 50.90
CA LYS A 231 52.36 12.33 50.63
C LYS A 231 53.30 11.50 51.50
#